data_AF-A0A2V8RYB8-F1
#
_entry.id   AF-A0A2V8RYB8-F1
#
_cell.length_a   1.000
_cell.length_b   1.000
_cell.length_c   1.000
_cell.angle_alpha   90.00
_cell.angle_beta   90.00
_cell.angle_gamma   90.00
#
_symmetry.space_group_name_H-M   'P 1'
#
loop_
_entity.id
_entity.type
_entity.pdbx_description
1 polymer ?
#
loop_
_entity_poly.entity_id
_entity_poly.type
_entity_poly.pdbx_seq_one_letter_code
_entity_poly.pdbx_strand_id
1 'polypeptide(L)'
;MKVAARLTDILDRETSSHLSVASFVDHYLRLLEFPADIVQALAKEGINLFEAEQLARITAERLGVTTSQAKRTRAELLSSHLQTKASGERLRQRVNELLRALTTQARESTNGEVAAELEALEDFDPYDSTHLFWEQLKQLGFAFREIRRADVTDEEIEELLKASEPILAMLNRIQRRKDGAAQKLKI
;
A
#
# COMPACT_ATOMS: atom_id res chain seq x y z
N MET A 1 4.71 -28.83 1.20
CA MET A 1 5.74 -27.79 0.95
C MET A 1 6.29 -27.75 -0.50
N LYS A 2 5.57 -28.21 -1.54
CA LYS A 2 6.08 -28.17 -2.94
C LYS A 2 5.71 -26.91 -3.72
N VAL A 3 4.69 -26.17 -3.27
CA VAL A 3 4.17 -24.98 -3.96
C VAL A 3 5.01 -23.74 -3.63
N ALA A 4 5.29 -23.49 -2.35
CA ALA A 4 6.07 -22.33 -1.91
C ALA A 4 7.47 -22.30 -2.55
N ALA A 5 8.21 -23.41 -2.51
CA ALA A 5 9.54 -23.50 -3.14
C ALA A 5 9.49 -23.25 -4.65
N ARG A 6 8.46 -23.77 -5.34
CA ARG A 6 8.31 -23.58 -6.78
C ARG A 6 7.86 -22.15 -7.13
N LEU A 7 7.09 -21.51 -6.26
CA LEU A 7 6.74 -20.10 -6.39
C LEU A 7 7.97 -19.21 -6.14
N THR A 8 8.81 -19.55 -5.17
CA THR A 8 10.12 -18.90 -4.97
C THR A 8 10.96 -18.98 -6.25
N ASP A 9 11.13 -20.17 -6.83
CA ASP A 9 11.92 -20.35 -8.05
C ASP A 9 11.37 -19.53 -9.24
N ILE A 10 10.04 -19.43 -9.36
CA ILE A 10 9.40 -18.61 -10.39
C ILE A 10 9.66 -17.14 -10.11
N LEU A 11 9.44 -16.66 -8.88
CA LEU A 11 9.65 -15.25 -8.54
C LEU A 11 11.13 -14.86 -8.67
N ASP A 12 12.05 -15.73 -8.26
CA ASP A 12 13.49 -15.49 -8.43
C ASP A 12 13.86 -15.41 -9.91
N ARG A 13 13.28 -16.25 -10.77
CA ARG A 13 13.52 -16.20 -12.22
C ARG A 13 12.91 -14.97 -12.90
N GLU A 14 11.66 -14.65 -12.59
CA GLU A 14 10.90 -13.58 -13.27
C GLU A 14 11.20 -12.19 -12.69
N THR A 15 11.60 -12.11 -11.43
CA THR A 15 11.82 -10.85 -10.72
C THR A 15 13.25 -10.69 -10.21
N SER A 16 14.19 -11.60 -10.52
CA SER A 16 15.58 -11.53 -10.06
C SER A 16 15.72 -11.37 -8.53
N SER A 17 14.83 -12.02 -7.77
CA SER A 17 14.72 -11.90 -6.31
C SER A 17 14.36 -10.50 -5.78
N HIS A 18 13.88 -9.61 -6.65
CA HIS A 18 13.41 -8.27 -6.30
C HIS A 18 12.10 -8.29 -5.52
N LEU A 19 11.34 -9.40 -5.58
CA LEU A 19 10.08 -9.58 -4.87
C LEU A 19 10.11 -10.84 -4.01
N SER A 20 9.80 -10.70 -2.72
CA SER A 20 9.69 -11.87 -1.83
C SER A 20 8.39 -12.64 -2.07
N VAL A 21 8.38 -13.94 -1.78
CA VAL A 21 7.15 -14.76 -1.84
C VAL A 21 6.06 -14.23 -0.92
N ALA A 22 6.43 -13.79 0.29
CA ALA A 22 5.47 -13.23 1.23
C ALA A 22 4.82 -11.98 0.65
N SER A 23 5.63 -11.04 0.15
CA SER A 23 5.15 -9.81 -0.52
C SER A 23 4.26 -10.12 -1.72
N PHE A 24 4.65 -11.08 -2.55
CA PHE A 24 3.88 -11.48 -3.72
C PHE A 24 2.51 -12.03 -3.32
N VAL A 25 2.46 -12.89 -2.31
CA VAL A 25 1.21 -13.47 -1.82
C VAL A 25 0.33 -12.42 -1.14
N ASP A 26 0.93 -11.57 -0.30
CA ASP A 26 0.20 -10.62 0.53
C ASP A 26 -0.32 -9.41 -0.24
N HIS A 27 0.38 -8.98 -1.30
CA HIS A 27 0.05 -7.74 -2.01
C HIS A 27 -0.29 -7.97 -3.49
N TYR A 28 0.51 -8.76 -4.20
CA TYR A 28 0.41 -8.86 -5.66
C TYR A 28 -0.61 -9.90 -6.13
N LEU A 29 -0.79 -11.03 -5.44
CA LEU A 29 -1.85 -11.97 -5.76
C LEU A 29 -3.24 -11.36 -5.57
N ARG A 30 -3.39 -10.45 -4.60
CA ARG A 30 -4.65 -9.75 -4.35
C ARG A 30 -5.09 -8.88 -5.52
N LEU A 31 -4.17 -8.44 -6.39
CA LEU A 31 -4.50 -7.68 -7.60
C LEU A 31 -5.48 -8.42 -8.51
N LEU A 32 -5.46 -9.75 -8.51
CA LEU A 32 -6.38 -10.58 -9.30
C LEU A 32 -7.84 -10.44 -8.84
N GLU A 33 -8.05 -10.03 -7.60
CA GLU A 33 -9.37 -9.84 -6.99
C GLU A 33 -9.80 -8.37 -6.99
N PHE A 34 -8.95 -7.45 -7.46
CA PHE A 34 -9.25 -6.03 -7.43
C PHE A 34 -10.36 -5.68 -8.42
N PRO A 35 -11.23 -4.71 -8.07
CA PRO A 35 -12.20 -4.18 -9.02
C PRO A 35 -11.50 -3.59 -10.24
N ALA A 36 -12.06 -3.81 -11.44
CA ALA A 36 -11.46 -3.39 -12.71
C ALA A 36 -11.17 -1.88 -12.76
N ASP A 37 -11.98 -1.05 -12.12
CA ASP A 37 -11.75 0.40 -12.01
C ASP A 37 -10.48 0.74 -11.20
N ILE A 38 -10.14 -0.05 -10.19
CA ILE A 38 -8.94 0.13 -9.37
C ILE A 38 -7.70 -0.35 -10.12
N VAL A 39 -7.79 -1.49 -10.81
CA VAL A 39 -6.71 -1.98 -11.67
C VAL A 39 -6.37 -0.96 -12.76
N GLN A 40 -7.39 -0.35 -13.38
CA GLN A 40 -7.19 0.71 -14.37
C GLN A 40 -6.56 1.97 -13.78
N ALA A 41 -6.93 2.35 -12.54
CA ALA A 41 -6.34 3.50 -11.87
C ALA A 41 -4.86 3.26 -11.52
N LEU A 42 -4.54 2.05 -11.04
CA LEU A 42 -3.17 1.62 -10.75
C LEU A 42 -2.31 1.57 -12.02
N ALA A 43 -2.83 1.00 -13.11
CA ALA A 43 -2.11 0.91 -14.39
C ALA A 43 -1.84 2.27 -15.05
N LYS A 44 -2.63 3.30 -14.73
CA LYS A 44 -2.41 4.68 -15.21
C LYS A 44 -1.50 5.49 -14.30
N GLU A 45 -0.87 4.85 -13.30
CA GLU A 45 -0.04 5.49 -12.27
C GLU A 45 -0.77 6.61 -11.50
N GLY A 46 -2.11 6.57 -11.52
CA GLY A 46 -2.93 7.55 -10.79
C GLY A 46 -2.90 7.30 -9.29
N ILE A 47 -2.61 6.07 -8.88
CA ILE A 47 -2.47 5.62 -7.49
C ILE A 47 -1.35 4.59 -7.38
N ASN A 48 -0.79 4.44 -6.18
CA ASN A 48 0.16 3.37 -5.89
C ASN A 48 -0.55 2.08 -5.41
N LEU A 49 0.21 0.99 -5.28
CA LEU A 49 -0.33 -0.32 -4.90
C LEU A 49 -1.01 -0.30 -3.52
N PHE A 50 -0.46 0.44 -2.55
CA PHE A 50 -1.06 0.56 -1.22
C PHE A 50 -2.43 1.24 -1.27
N GLU A 51 -2.54 2.35 -2.03
CA GLU A 51 -3.80 3.05 -2.22
C GLU A 51 -4.84 2.19 -2.95
N ALA A 52 -4.39 1.42 -3.95
CA ALA A 52 -5.22 0.45 -4.65
C ALA A 52 -5.75 -0.64 -3.71
N GLU A 53 -4.91 -1.19 -2.83
CA GLU A 53 -5.32 -2.12 -1.79
C GLU A 53 -6.41 -1.53 -0.88
N GLN A 54 -6.26 -0.28 -0.43
CA GLN A 54 -7.26 0.35 0.40
C GLN A 54 -8.60 0.50 -0.33
N LEU A 55 -8.58 0.95 -1.57
CA LEU A 55 -9.80 1.13 -2.35
C LEU A 55 -10.46 -0.20 -2.74
N ALA A 56 -9.69 -1.26 -2.99
CA ALA A 56 -10.19 -2.58 -3.32
C ALA A 56 -11.01 -3.20 -2.18
N ARG A 57 -10.75 -2.80 -0.92
CA ARG A 57 -11.54 -3.22 0.25
C ARG A 57 -12.99 -2.74 0.19
N ILE A 58 -13.29 -1.73 -0.61
CA ILE A 58 -14.65 -1.21 -0.80
C ILE A 58 -15.37 -2.08 -1.84
N THR A 59 -16.01 -3.14 -1.37
CA THR A 59 -16.80 -4.06 -2.19
C THR A 59 -18.30 -3.92 -1.92
N ALA A 60 -19.11 -4.35 -2.88
CA ALA A 60 -20.57 -4.40 -2.75
C ALA A 60 -20.99 -5.17 -1.50
N GLU A 61 -20.39 -6.34 -1.28
CA GLU A 61 -20.63 -7.22 -0.14
C GLU A 61 -20.27 -6.54 1.19
N ARG A 62 -19.07 -5.95 1.29
CA ARG A 62 -18.62 -5.30 2.54
C ARG A 62 -19.41 -4.05 2.90
N LEU A 63 -19.96 -3.37 1.90
CA LEU A 63 -20.82 -2.20 2.11
C LEU A 63 -22.31 -2.54 2.22
N GLY A 64 -22.73 -3.77 1.89
CA GLY A 64 -24.16 -4.12 1.79
C GLY A 64 -24.91 -3.37 0.67
N VAL A 65 -24.21 -2.99 -0.40
CA VAL A 65 -24.76 -2.16 -1.50
C VAL A 65 -24.59 -2.85 -2.86
N THR A 66 -25.15 -2.26 -3.91
CA THR A 66 -24.96 -2.74 -5.27
C THR A 66 -23.52 -2.51 -5.77
N THR A 67 -23.08 -3.31 -6.74
CA THR A 67 -21.75 -3.15 -7.37
C THR A 67 -21.54 -1.77 -7.99
N SER A 68 -22.59 -1.16 -8.55
CA SER A 68 -22.55 0.19 -9.09
C SER A 68 -22.37 1.26 -8.01
N GLN A 69 -23.03 1.11 -6.85
CA GLN A 69 -22.87 2.00 -5.70
C GLN A 69 -21.46 1.88 -5.12
N ALA A 70 -20.94 0.66 -4.89
CA ALA A 70 -19.58 0.48 -4.41
C ALA A 70 -18.54 1.10 -5.35
N LYS A 71 -18.72 0.94 -6.67
CA LYS A 71 -17.88 1.59 -7.69
C LYS A 71 -17.94 3.11 -7.59
N ARG A 72 -19.13 3.68 -7.42
CA ARG A 72 -19.31 5.13 -7.25
C ARG A 72 -18.60 5.63 -5.99
N THR A 73 -18.75 4.94 -4.87
CA THR A 73 -18.06 5.28 -3.61
C THR A 73 -16.54 5.25 -3.76
N ARG A 74 -15.99 4.23 -4.43
CA ARG A 74 -14.55 4.18 -4.76
C ARG A 74 -14.12 5.38 -5.61
N ALA A 75 -14.88 5.71 -6.64
CA ALA A 75 -14.57 6.83 -7.53
C ALA A 75 -14.60 8.19 -6.79
N GLU A 76 -15.57 8.39 -5.89
CA GLU A 76 -15.68 9.61 -5.08
C GLU A 76 -14.50 9.75 -4.10
N LEU A 77 -14.14 8.65 -3.41
CA LEU A 77 -12.97 8.63 -2.52
C LEU A 77 -11.67 8.87 -3.28
N LEU A 78 -11.48 8.21 -4.42
CA LEU A 78 -10.32 8.38 -5.28
C LEU A 78 -10.21 9.83 -5.78
N SER A 79 -11.30 10.40 -6.29
CA SER A 79 -11.31 11.79 -6.75
C SER A 79 -10.95 12.76 -5.62
N SER A 80 -11.50 12.56 -4.43
CA SER A 80 -11.17 13.37 -3.26
C SER A 80 -9.70 13.23 -2.85
N HIS A 81 -9.16 12.02 -2.88
CA HIS A 81 -7.76 11.72 -2.58
C HIS A 81 -6.81 12.45 -3.54
N LEU A 82 -7.06 12.35 -4.85
CA LEU A 82 -6.24 12.98 -5.88
C LEU A 82 -6.29 14.51 -5.83
N GLN A 83 -7.48 15.08 -5.58
CA GLN A 83 -7.64 16.53 -5.46
C GLN A 83 -6.90 17.10 -4.24
N THR A 84 -6.95 16.38 -3.12
CA THR A 84 -6.34 16.83 -1.86
C THR A 84 -4.86 16.46 -1.74
N LYS A 85 -4.35 15.59 -2.64
CA LYS A 85 -3.02 14.98 -2.56
C LYS A 85 -2.75 14.43 -1.15
N ALA A 86 -3.77 13.80 -0.55
CA ALA A 86 -3.66 13.24 0.78
C ALA A 86 -2.68 12.06 0.78
N SER A 87 -2.16 11.69 1.96
CA SER A 87 -1.35 10.47 2.08
C SER A 87 -2.22 9.23 1.97
N GLY A 88 -1.64 8.12 1.50
CA GLY A 88 -2.33 6.82 1.52
C GLY A 88 -2.84 6.42 2.90
N GLU A 89 -2.15 6.81 3.99
CA GLU A 89 -2.60 6.50 5.35
C GLU A 89 -3.91 7.23 5.69
N ARG A 90 -4.10 8.46 5.22
CA ARG A 90 -5.38 9.16 5.33
C ARG A 90 -6.47 8.46 4.52
N LEU A 91 -6.12 7.92 3.34
CA LEU A 91 -7.05 7.11 2.56
C LEU A 91 -7.46 5.85 3.32
N ARG A 92 -6.50 5.12 3.90
CA ARG A 92 -6.75 3.95 4.77
C ARG A 92 -7.70 4.29 5.92
N GLN A 93 -7.46 5.40 6.62
CA GLN A 93 -8.33 5.87 7.70
C GLN A 93 -9.77 6.10 7.22
N ARG A 94 -9.96 6.82 6.11
CA ARG A 94 -11.29 7.09 5.54
C ARG A 94 -12.00 5.82 5.08
N VAL A 95 -11.27 4.86 4.51
CA VAL A 95 -11.81 3.55 4.14
C VAL A 95 -12.23 2.78 5.38
N ASN A 96 -11.41 2.76 6.44
CA ASN A 96 -11.74 2.10 7.71
C ASN A 96 -12.98 2.72 8.36
N GLU A 97 -13.08 4.06 8.38
CA GLU A 97 -14.25 4.79 8.88
C GLU A 97 -15.51 4.41 8.10
N LEU A 98 -15.43 4.39 6.77
CA LEU A 98 -16.55 4.01 5.90
C LEU A 98 -17.03 2.58 6.20
N LEU A 99 -16.10 1.63 6.30
CA LEU A 99 -16.43 0.23 6.58
C LEU A 99 -16.98 0.05 8.01
N ARG A 100 -16.40 0.72 9.00
CA ARG A 100 -16.86 0.66 10.40
C ARG A 100 -18.24 1.27 10.60
N ALA A 101 -18.52 2.42 9.98
CA ALA A 101 -19.82 3.09 10.10
C ALA A 101 -20.99 2.17 9.71
N LEU A 102 -20.77 1.27 8.75
CA LEU A 102 -21.77 0.30 8.30
C LEU A 102 -21.83 -0.94 9.20
N THR A 103 -20.70 -1.42 9.70
CA THR A 103 -20.66 -2.53 10.67
C THR A 103 -21.38 -2.15 11.98
N THR A 104 -21.25 -0.92 12.45
CA THR A 104 -21.94 -0.43 13.65
C THR A 104 -23.46 -0.36 13.43
N GLN A 105 -23.92 0.08 12.26
CA GLN A 105 -25.35 0.07 11.89
C GLN A 105 -25.93 -1.35 11.80
N ALA A 106 -25.14 -2.35 11.38
CA ALA A 106 -25.56 -3.74 11.35
C ALA A 106 -25.59 -4.40 12.75
N ARG A 107 -24.69 -4.01 13.66
CA ARG A 107 -24.60 -4.55 15.03
C ARG A 107 -25.71 -4.06 15.96
N GLU A 108 -26.30 -2.89 15.70
CA GLU A 108 -27.50 -2.44 16.44
C GLU A 108 -28.72 -3.36 16.23
N SER A 109 -28.66 -4.31 15.29
CA SER A 109 -29.73 -5.28 15.01
C SER A 109 -29.46 -6.73 15.46
N THR A 110 -28.23 -7.08 15.89
CA THR A 110 -27.92 -8.45 16.33
C THR A 110 -26.71 -8.50 17.27
N ASN A 111 -26.89 -9.13 18.44
CA ASN A 111 -25.93 -9.33 19.55
C ASN A 111 -24.44 -9.22 19.16
N GLY A 112 -23.85 -8.06 19.45
CA GLY A 112 -22.55 -7.58 18.96
C GLY A 112 -21.31 -8.02 19.73
N GLU A 113 -21.31 -9.15 20.42
CA GLU A 113 -20.16 -9.54 21.27
C GLU A 113 -19.03 -10.24 20.49
N VAL A 114 -19.34 -11.05 19.47
CA VAL A 114 -18.30 -11.89 18.80
C VAL A 114 -17.38 -11.08 17.87
N ALA A 115 -17.87 -9.99 17.31
CA ALA A 115 -17.13 -9.27 16.27
C ALA A 115 -16.24 -8.15 16.84
N ALA A 116 -16.36 -7.80 18.12
CA ALA A 116 -15.43 -6.91 18.82
C ALA A 116 -14.19 -7.68 19.31
N GLU A 117 -14.33 -8.98 19.61
CA GLU A 117 -13.26 -9.83 20.13
C GLU A 117 -12.23 -10.20 19.04
N LEU A 118 -12.63 -10.28 17.76
CA LEU A 118 -11.71 -10.45 16.62
C LEU A 118 -10.83 -9.22 16.35
N GLU A 119 -11.33 -8.00 16.59
CA GLU A 119 -10.59 -6.75 16.32
C GLU A 119 -9.50 -6.47 17.37
N ALA A 120 -9.59 -7.08 18.56
CA ALA A 120 -8.61 -6.95 19.65
C ALA A 120 -7.47 -7.97 19.59
N LEU A 121 -7.54 -8.96 18.69
CA LEU A 121 -6.56 -10.03 18.50
C LEU A 121 -5.61 -9.82 17.32
N GLU A 122 -5.77 -8.75 16.55
CA GLU A 122 -4.92 -8.43 15.39
C GLU A 122 -3.78 -7.46 15.77
N ASP A 123 -2.69 -7.99 16.36
CA ASP A 123 -1.37 -7.33 16.33
C ASP A 123 -0.78 -7.28 14.90
N PHE A 124 -1.47 -7.89 13.92
CA PHE A 124 -1.10 -7.96 12.52
C PHE A 124 -2.18 -7.31 11.67
N ASP A 125 -1.94 -6.07 11.21
CA ASP A 125 -2.77 -5.48 10.16
C ASP A 125 -2.23 -5.92 8.78
N PRO A 126 -2.96 -6.78 8.03
CA PRO A 126 -2.56 -7.26 6.70
C PRO A 126 -2.55 -6.15 5.62
N TYR A 127 -2.85 -4.91 6.00
CA TYR A 127 -2.82 -3.70 5.20
C TYR A 127 -1.91 -2.63 5.81
N ASP A 128 -0.95 -3.00 6.66
CA ASP A 128 0.10 -2.06 7.11
C ASP A 128 1.03 -1.68 5.94
N SER A 129 1.09 -0.38 5.65
CA SER A 129 1.98 0.21 4.63
C SER A 129 3.47 -0.03 4.88
N THR A 130 3.87 -0.37 6.11
CA THR A 130 5.28 -0.53 6.49
C THR A 130 5.98 -1.61 5.69
N HIS A 131 5.32 -2.76 5.48
CA HIS A 131 5.90 -3.87 4.73
C HIS A 131 6.12 -3.50 3.25
N LEU A 132 5.08 -2.94 2.60
CA LEU A 132 5.17 -2.53 1.21
C LEU A 132 6.22 -1.42 1.00
N PHE A 133 6.32 -0.49 1.94
CA PHE A 133 7.33 0.57 1.90
C PHE A 133 8.76 0.01 1.89
N TRP A 134 9.07 -0.95 2.78
CA TRP A 134 10.40 -1.57 2.82
C TRP A 134 10.71 -2.38 1.56
N GLU A 135 9.70 -3.05 0.98
CA GLU A 135 9.86 -3.77 -0.29
C GLU A 135 10.11 -2.82 -1.46
N GLN A 136 9.40 -1.69 -1.54
CA GLN A 136 9.65 -0.67 -2.56
C GLN A 136 11.05 -0.07 -2.44
N LEU A 137 11.54 0.17 -1.22
CA LEU A 137 12.92 0.60 -1.00
C LEU A 137 13.94 -0.45 -1.46
N LYS A 138 13.65 -1.73 -1.22
CA LYS A 138 14.50 -2.85 -1.66
C LYS A 138 14.56 -2.92 -3.18
N GLN A 139 13.41 -2.85 -3.86
CA GLN A 139 13.31 -2.82 -5.32
C GLN A 139 14.07 -1.64 -5.92
N LEU A 140 13.92 -0.45 -5.34
CA LEU A 140 14.67 0.74 -5.76
C LEU A 140 16.18 0.52 -5.61
N GLY A 141 16.62 -0.05 -4.49
CA GLY A 141 18.02 -0.38 -4.25
C GLY A 141 18.60 -1.38 -5.25
N PHE A 142 17.80 -2.33 -5.71
CA PHE A 142 18.20 -3.27 -6.75
C PHE A 142 18.25 -2.62 -8.14
N ALA A 143 17.24 -1.84 -8.51
CA ALA A 143 17.22 -1.11 -9.77
C ALA A 143 18.48 -0.23 -9.92
N PHE A 144 18.84 0.50 -8.86
CA PHE A 144 20.07 1.31 -8.84
C PHE A 144 21.37 0.51 -8.94
N ARG A 145 21.39 -0.78 -8.57
CA ARG A 145 22.57 -1.64 -8.74
C ARG A 145 22.74 -2.15 -10.16
N GLU A 146 21.64 -2.32 -10.89
CA GLU A 146 21.64 -2.86 -12.24
C GLU A 146 21.93 -1.78 -13.30
N ILE A 147 21.46 -0.54 -13.06
CA ILE A 147 21.67 0.60 -13.95
C ILE A 147 23.16 1.00 -13.96
N ARG A 148 23.78 1.00 -15.15
CA ARG A 148 25.14 1.52 -15.36
C ARG A 148 25.06 2.94 -15.88
N ARG A 149 26.16 3.69 -15.75
CA ARG A 149 26.28 5.05 -16.29
C ARG A 149 25.99 5.14 -17.79
N ALA A 150 26.28 4.08 -18.55
CA ALA A 150 26.03 4.06 -19.99
C ALA A 150 24.54 3.84 -20.35
N ASP A 151 23.72 3.42 -19.38
CA ASP A 151 22.31 3.08 -19.57
C ASP A 151 21.39 4.26 -19.28
N VAL A 152 21.94 5.44 -18.94
CA VAL A 152 21.18 6.62 -18.51
C VAL A 152 21.53 7.81 -19.39
N THR A 153 20.51 8.47 -19.92
CA THR A 153 20.61 9.73 -20.68
C THR A 153 20.79 10.92 -19.74
N ASP A 154 21.28 12.04 -20.27
CA ASP A 154 21.44 13.27 -19.49
C ASP A 154 20.06 13.78 -18.99
N GLU A 155 19.00 13.62 -19.80
CA GLU A 155 17.63 13.95 -19.39
C GLU A 155 17.15 13.10 -18.20
N GLU A 156 17.36 11.79 -18.23
CA GLU A 156 16.99 10.89 -17.13
C GLU A 156 17.79 11.16 -15.85
N ILE A 157 19.07 11.56 -15.98
CA ILE A 157 19.89 12.00 -14.84
C ILE A 157 19.26 13.23 -14.18
N GLU A 158 18.84 14.22 -14.97
CA GLU A 158 18.22 15.45 -14.45
C GLU A 158 16.89 15.15 -13.74
N GLU A 159 16.06 14.29 -14.34
CA GLU A 159 14.79 13.86 -13.73
C GLU A 159 15.02 13.10 -12.41
N LEU A 160 15.98 12.17 -12.38
CA LEU A 160 16.34 11.42 -11.17
C LEU A 160 16.89 12.35 -10.07
N LEU A 161 17.73 13.32 -10.42
CA LEU A 161 18.22 14.31 -9.46
C LEU A 161 17.06 15.10 -8.85
N LYS A 162 16.15 15.61 -9.68
CA LYS A 162 14.97 16.34 -9.25
C LYS A 162 14.04 15.51 -8.35
N ALA A 163 13.87 14.22 -8.67
CA ALA A 163 13.10 13.29 -7.85
C ALA A 163 13.81 12.93 -6.53
N SER A 164 15.15 12.93 -6.51
CA SER A 164 15.95 12.57 -5.34
C SER A 164 15.96 13.64 -4.25
N GLU A 165 15.86 14.92 -4.61
CA GLU A 165 15.92 16.04 -3.66
C GLU A 165 14.84 15.96 -2.56
N PRO A 166 13.53 15.75 -2.87
CA PRO A 166 12.51 15.55 -1.84
C PRO A 166 12.79 14.34 -0.94
N ILE A 167 13.30 13.25 -1.52
CA ILE A 167 13.62 12.02 -0.78
C ILE A 167 14.74 12.28 0.21
N LEU A 168 15.83 12.91 -0.22
CA LEU A 168 16.95 13.29 0.66
C LEU A 168 16.49 14.25 1.76
N ALA A 169 15.63 15.22 1.46
CA ALA A 169 15.06 16.11 2.46
C ALA A 169 14.22 15.35 3.50
N MET A 170 13.45 14.33 3.09
CA MET A 170 12.72 13.45 4.01
C MET A 170 13.67 12.62 4.89
N LEU A 171 14.68 11.97 4.29
CA LEU A 171 15.66 11.16 5.01
C LEU A 171 16.43 11.99 6.05
N ASN A 172 16.86 13.20 5.68
CA ASN A 172 17.53 14.12 6.60
C ASN A 172 16.64 14.51 7.79
N ARG A 173 15.33 14.74 7.57
CA ARG A 173 14.38 14.99 8.67
C ARG A 173 14.22 13.77 9.59
N ILE A 174 14.14 12.57 9.02
CA ILE A 174 14.06 11.32 9.80
C ILE A 174 15.32 11.15 10.66
N GLN A 175 16.50 11.34 10.06
CA GLN A 175 17.78 11.22 10.75
C GLN A 175 17.88 12.21 11.92
N ARG A 176 17.54 13.49 11.70
CA ARG A 176 17.51 14.49 12.78
C ARG A 176 16.58 14.12 13.94
N ARG A 177 15.41 13.53 13.65
CA ARG A 177 14.50 13.05 14.70
C ARG A 177 15.11 11.89 15.49
N LYS A 178 15.78 10.96 14.82
CA LYS A 178 16.46 9.82 15.46
C LYS A 178 17.58 10.29 16.37
N ASP A 179 18.40 11.22 15.90
CA ASP A 179 19.53 11.76 16.67
C ASP A 179 19.02 12.56 17.89
N GLY A 180 17.97 13.37 17.72
CA GLY A 180 17.33 14.07 18.84
C GLY A 180 16.63 13.16 19.85
N ALA A 181 16.05 12.03 19.41
CA ALA A 181 15.47 11.02 20.30
C ALA A 181 16.56 10.26 21.07
N ALA A 182 17.67 9.90 20.41
CA ALA A 182 18.82 9.26 21.05
C ALA A 182 19.52 10.16 22.08
N GLN A 183 19.46 11.48 21.89
CA GLN A 183 20.02 12.46 22.82
C GLN A 183 19.14 12.66 24.07
N LYS A 184 17.81 12.50 23.94
CA LYS A 184 16.86 12.56 25.08
C LYS A 184 16.85 11.31 25.95
N LEU A 185 17.30 10.16 25.43
CA LEU A 185 17.40 8.89 26.17
C LEU A 185 18.70 8.76 26.98
N LYS A 186 19.62 9.72 26.87
CA LYS A 186 20.91 9.75 27.59
C LYS A 186 20.94 10.77 28.75
N ILE A 187 19.78 11.34 29.11
CA ILE A 187 19.57 12.24 30.25
C ILE A 187 18.65 11.51 31.23
#